data_AF-A0A7C2R1S0-F1
#
_entry.id   AF-A0A7C2R1S0-F1
#
_cell.length_a   1.000
_cell.length_b   1.000
_cell.length_c   1.000
_cell.angle_alpha   90.00
_cell.angle_beta   90.00
_cell.angle_gamma   90.00
#
_symmetry.space_group_name_H-M   'P 1'
#
loop_
_entity.id
_entity.type
_entity.pdbx_description
1 polymer ?
#
loop_
_entity_poly.entity_id
_entity_poly.type
_entity_poly.pdbx_seq_one_letter_code
_entity_poly.pdbx_strand_id
1 'polypeptide(L)'
;MGGDERLDAKGGPFGNLAQTYFGTFDNVAKSCEPAVRGACRWNLELLSLGAKRAQAWLEVPVRMSLCRTPADVFGEQLRFWQKAAADYGEGGQKLMAALQACMAISGLNGVAQQHDYITIHKSGTEEEAGTAKRGERRAA
;
A
#
# COMPACT_ATOMS: atom_id res chain seq x y z
N MET A 1 44.09 10.99 8.17
CA MET A 1 44.23 11.35 9.59
C MET A 1 43.99 12.84 9.72
N GLY A 2 42.90 13.35 10.29
CA GLY A 2 41.65 12.71 10.74
C GLY A 2 40.75 13.84 11.29
N GLY A 3 39.51 13.95 10.81
CA GLY A 3 38.59 15.05 11.20
C GLY A 3 37.56 14.58 12.23
N ASP A 4 37.23 15.44 13.21
CA ASP A 4 36.38 15.12 14.37
C ASP A 4 35.03 14.44 14.03
N GLU A 5 34.95 13.13 14.30
CA GLU A 5 33.70 12.45 14.64
C GLU A 5 33.46 12.49 16.16
N ARG A 6 33.42 13.70 16.74
CA ARG A 6 33.06 13.90 18.15
C ARG A 6 31.55 13.97 18.33
N LEU A 7 30.92 12.80 18.31
CA LEU A 7 29.58 12.60 18.89
C LEU A 7 29.65 12.88 20.40
N ASP A 8 28.93 13.90 20.89
CA ASP A 8 28.97 14.28 22.31
C ASP A 8 28.32 13.20 23.20
N ALA A 9 29.12 12.55 24.03
CA ALA A 9 28.73 11.45 24.90
C ALA A 9 27.88 11.89 26.14
N LYS A 10 27.29 13.09 26.11
CA LYS A 10 26.41 13.63 27.17
C LYS A 10 24.93 13.32 27.00
N GLY A 11 24.53 12.66 25.91
CA GLY A 11 23.22 12.03 25.80
C GLY A 11 23.11 10.82 26.74
N GLY A 12 22.72 11.07 28.01
CA GLY A 12 22.41 10.00 28.97
C GLY A 12 21.26 9.08 28.51
N PRO A 13 20.89 8.04 29.29
CA PRO A 13 19.90 7.04 28.85
C PRO A 13 18.56 7.64 28.36
N PHE A 14 18.12 8.76 28.96
CA PHE A 14 16.93 9.50 28.50
C PHE A 14 17.09 10.15 27.12
N GLY A 15 18.30 10.56 26.74
CA GLY A 15 18.60 11.10 25.40
C GLY A 15 18.54 10.02 24.33
N ASN A 16 19.06 8.83 24.62
CA ASN A 16 18.93 7.66 23.74
C ASN A 16 17.45 7.24 23.58
N LEU A 17 16.70 7.22 24.68
CA LEU A 17 15.26 6.92 24.70
C LEU A 17 14.44 7.97 23.92
N ALA A 18 14.75 9.26 24.08
CA ALA A 18 14.16 10.31 23.26
C ALA A 18 14.51 10.16 21.76
N GLN A 19 15.75 9.80 21.43
CA GLN A 19 16.18 9.59 20.05
C GLN A 19 15.50 8.37 19.40
N THR A 20 15.26 7.28 20.14
CA THR A 20 14.46 6.14 19.66
C THR A 20 12.97 6.49 19.53
N TYR A 21 12.42 7.26 20.46
CA TYR A 21 11.04 7.76 20.39
C TYR A 21 10.83 8.63 19.14
N PHE A 22 11.63 9.69 18.97
CA PHE A 22 11.54 10.56 17.79
C PHE A 22 11.85 9.81 16.50
N GLY A 23 12.83 8.90 16.48
CA GLY A 23 13.13 8.05 15.31
C GLY A 23 11.96 7.13 14.91
N THR A 24 11.20 6.63 15.88
CA THR A 24 9.96 5.88 15.61
C THR A 24 8.90 6.78 14.95
N PHE A 25 8.68 7.99 15.48
CA PHE A 25 7.75 8.96 14.87
C PHE A 25 8.17 9.36 13.45
N ASP A 26 9.47 9.57 13.22
CA ASP A 26 10.03 9.95 11.93
C ASP A 26 9.85 8.84 10.86
N ASN A 27 9.95 7.58 11.28
CA ASN A 27 9.65 6.42 10.44
C ASN A 27 8.15 6.24 10.16
N VAL A 28 7.28 6.49 11.14
CA VAL A 28 5.82 6.51 10.95
C VAL A 28 5.40 7.63 9.98
N ALA A 29 5.96 8.83 10.13
CA ALA A 29 5.69 9.94 9.22
C ALA A 29 6.06 9.62 7.76
N LYS A 30 7.23 8.99 7.56
CA LYS A 30 7.69 8.54 6.23
C LYS A 30 6.83 7.41 5.66
N SER A 31 6.34 6.47 6.48
CA SER A 31 5.42 5.42 6.01
C SER A 31 4.02 5.93 5.67
N CYS A 32 3.60 7.07 6.25
CA CYS A 32 2.36 7.75 5.88
C CYS A 32 2.45 8.60 4.60
N GLU A 33 3.64 9.03 4.14
CA GLU A 33 3.81 9.81 2.90
C GLU A 33 3.13 9.18 1.66
N PRO A 34 3.35 7.88 1.31
CA PRO A 34 2.67 7.26 0.17
C PRO A 34 1.15 7.22 0.35
N ALA A 35 0.65 7.02 1.58
CA ALA A 35 -0.78 6.98 1.85
C ALA A 35 -1.45 8.34 1.67
N VAL A 36 -0.87 9.41 2.23
CA VAL A 36 -1.34 10.79 2.04
C VAL A 36 -1.31 11.17 0.55
N ARG A 37 -0.24 10.83 -0.16
CA ARG A 37 -0.10 11.08 -1.60
C ARG A 37 -1.10 10.27 -2.44
N GLY A 38 -1.43 9.05 -2.03
CA GLY A 38 -2.48 8.21 -2.60
C GLY A 38 -3.87 8.82 -2.38
N ALA A 39 -4.19 9.22 -1.15
CA ALA A 39 -5.45 9.89 -0.80
C ALA A 39 -5.66 11.21 -1.57
N CYS A 40 -4.63 12.04 -1.71
CA CYS A 40 -4.70 13.27 -2.50
C CYS A 40 -4.97 12.97 -4.00
N ARG A 41 -4.32 11.95 -4.57
CA ARG A 41 -4.59 11.50 -5.95
C ARG A 41 -6.01 10.97 -6.11
N TRP A 42 -6.48 10.16 -5.16
CA TRP A 42 -7.83 9.59 -5.18
C TRP A 42 -8.91 10.68 -5.17
N ASN A 43 -8.75 11.72 -4.32
CA ASN A 43 -9.66 12.87 -4.30
C ASN A 43 -9.65 13.65 -5.63
N LEU A 44 -8.47 13.85 -6.24
CA LEU A 44 -8.37 14.53 -7.54
C LEU A 44 -9.02 13.75 -8.68
N GLU A 45 -8.85 12.43 -8.74
CA GLU A 45 -9.53 11.57 -9.73
C GLU A 45 -11.05 11.54 -9.51
N LEU A 46 -11.50 11.54 -8.25
CA LEU A 46 -12.93 11.60 -7.91
C LEU A 46 -13.56 12.94 -8.35
N LEU A 47 -12.89 14.06 -8.09
CA LEU A 47 -13.30 15.39 -8.52
C LEU A 47 -13.27 15.53 -10.06
N SER A 48 -12.25 14.96 -10.71
CA SER A 48 -12.13 14.93 -12.18
C SER A 48 -13.29 14.15 -12.83
N LEU A 49 -13.59 12.95 -12.33
CA LEU A 49 -14.72 12.15 -12.78
C LEU A 49 -16.06 12.86 -12.52
N GLY A 50 -16.24 13.42 -11.32
CA GLY A 50 -17.42 14.20 -10.94
C GLY A 50 -17.65 15.40 -11.88
N ALA A 51 -16.61 16.20 -12.13
CA ALA A 51 -16.68 17.35 -13.03
C ALA A 51 -16.98 16.95 -14.48
N LYS A 52 -16.28 15.94 -15.03
CA LYS A 52 -16.56 15.40 -16.38
C LYS A 52 -18.03 14.98 -16.54
N ARG A 53 -18.57 14.24 -15.56
CA ARG A 53 -19.95 13.75 -15.60
C ARG A 53 -20.98 14.85 -15.34
N ALA A 54 -20.69 15.82 -14.46
CA ALA A 54 -21.55 16.98 -14.23
C ALA A 54 -21.66 17.85 -15.49
N GLN A 55 -20.55 18.17 -16.16
CA GLN A 55 -20.57 18.87 -17.45
C GLN A 55 -21.37 18.08 -18.49
N ALA A 56 -21.14 16.77 -18.60
CA ALA A 56 -21.89 15.93 -19.54
C ALA A 56 -23.41 15.98 -19.30
N TRP A 57 -23.87 16.03 -18.05
CA TRP A 57 -25.30 16.21 -17.72
C TRP A 57 -25.84 17.59 -18.09
N LEU A 58 -25.06 18.67 -17.90
CA LEU A 58 -25.44 20.02 -18.31
C LEU A 58 -25.56 20.18 -19.84
N GLU A 59 -24.81 19.38 -20.62
CA GLU A 59 -24.91 19.35 -22.08
C GLU A 59 -26.15 18.60 -22.60
N VAL A 60 -26.74 17.66 -21.84
CA VAL A 60 -27.86 16.82 -22.33
C VAL A 60 -29.06 17.64 -22.83
N PRO A 61 -29.60 18.63 -22.09
CA PRO A 61 -30.76 19.39 -22.57
C PRO A 61 -30.48 20.19 -23.85
N VAL A 62 -29.24 20.69 -24.00
CA VAL A 62 -28.80 21.43 -25.18
C VAL A 62 -28.74 20.52 -26.41
N ARG A 63 -28.30 19.27 -26.25
CA ARG A 63 -28.29 18.31 -27.36
C ARG A 63 -29.69 17.80 -27.70
N MET A 64 -30.51 17.52 -26.68
CA MET A 64 -31.90 17.08 -26.87
C MET A 64 -32.76 18.13 -27.60
N SER A 65 -32.49 19.43 -27.44
CA SER A 65 -33.21 20.48 -28.17
C SER A 65 -32.85 20.58 -29.67
N LEU A 66 -31.80 19.86 -30.12
CA LEU A 66 -31.41 19.77 -31.52
C LEU A 66 -32.01 18.54 -32.23
N CYS A 67 -32.52 17.56 -31.48
CA CYS A 67 -33.22 16.39 -32.01
C CYS A 67 -34.52 16.80 -32.72
N ARG A 68 -34.74 16.29 -33.94
CA ARG A 68 -35.95 16.57 -34.76
C ARG A 68 -36.87 15.38 -34.89
N THR A 69 -36.37 14.17 -34.62
CA THR A 69 -37.12 12.92 -34.64
C THR A 69 -36.96 12.17 -33.31
N PRO A 70 -37.90 11.27 -32.95
CA PRO A 70 -37.73 10.38 -31.79
C PRO A 70 -36.48 9.48 -31.92
N ALA A 71 -36.07 9.12 -33.14
CA ALA A 71 -34.88 8.30 -33.37
C ALA A 71 -33.59 9.06 -32.99
N ASP A 72 -33.52 10.36 -33.24
CA ASP A 72 -32.38 11.20 -32.83
C ASP A 72 -32.23 11.20 -31.30
N VAL A 73 -33.35 11.26 -30.57
CA VAL A 73 -33.37 11.23 -29.10
C VAL A 73 -32.83 9.89 -28.58
N PHE A 74 -33.28 8.76 -29.13
CA PHE A 74 -32.73 7.45 -28.77
C PHE A 74 -31.24 7.32 -29.13
N GLY A 75 -30.80 7.92 -30.25
CA GLY A 75 -29.40 7.96 -30.66
C GLY A 75 -28.51 8.71 -29.68
N GLU A 76 -28.90 9.93 -29.29
CA GLU A 76 -28.11 10.74 -28.34
C GLU A 76 -28.19 10.17 -26.92
N GLN A 77 -29.33 9.59 -26.52
CA GLN A 77 -29.47 8.87 -25.25
C GLN A 77 -28.50 7.68 -25.19
N LEU A 78 -28.41 6.86 -26.26
CA LEU A 78 -27.46 5.76 -26.35
C LEU A 78 -26.00 6.26 -26.34
N ARG A 79 -25.70 7.31 -27.11
CA ARG A 79 -24.36 7.94 -27.15
C ARG A 79 -23.93 8.47 -25.77
N PHE A 80 -24.86 9.06 -25.02
CA PHE A 80 -24.62 9.52 -23.65
C PHE A 80 -24.28 8.37 -22.71
N TRP A 81 -25.02 7.26 -22.76
CA TRP A 81 -24.75 6.08 -21.92
C TRP A 81 -23.50 5.32 -22.32
N GLN A 82 -23.19 5.22 -23.62
CA GLN A 82 -21.91 4.67 -24.12
C GLN A 82 -20.72 5.50 -23.60
N LYS A 83 -20.80 6.83 -23.69
CA LYS A 83 -19.76 7.69 -23.10
C LYS A 83 -19.71 7.57 -21.57
N ALA A 84 -20.86 7.48 -20.89
CA ALA A 84 -20.90 7.29 -19.44
C ALA A 84 -20.18 6.00 -19.02
N ALA A 85 -20.42 4.88 -19.71
CA ALA A 85 -19.74 3.61 -19.44
C ALA A 85 -18.22 3.72 -19.61
N ALA A 86 -17.75 4.43 -20.65
CA ALA A 86 -16.33 4.71 -20.85
C ALA A 86 -15.74 5.62 -19.76
N ASP A 87 -16.41 6.75 -19.45
CA ASP A 87 -15.99 7.70 -18.40
C ASP A 87 -15.87 6.99 -17.03
N TYR A 88 -16.85 6.15 -16.66
CA TYR A 88 -16.84 5.39 -15.40
C TYR A 88 -15.84 4.24 -15.41
N GLY A 89 -15.58 3.59 -16.55
CA GLY A 89 -14.54 2.57 -16.69
C GLY A 89 -13.13 3.14 -16.49
N GLU A 90 -12.80 4.21 -17.21
CA GLU A 90 -11.51 4.92 -17.08
C GLU A 90 -11.34 5.49 -15.66
N GLY A 91 -12.36 6.19 -15.14
CA GLY A 91 -12.33 6.77 -13.80
C GLY A 91 -12.24 5.72 -12.70
N GLY A 92 -12.95 4.60 -12.83
CA GLY A 92 -12.91 3.48 -11.90
C GLY A 92 -11.53 2.83 -11.82
N GLN A 93 -10.87 2.61 -12.96
CA GLN A 93 -9.48 2.10 -12.99
C GLN A 93 -8.50 3.04 -12.28
N LYS A 94 -8.62 4.36 -12.53
CA LYS A 94 -7.76 5.37 -11.88
C LYS A 94 -8.00 5.49 -10.38
N LEU A 95 -9.26 5.49 -9.95
CA LEU A 95 -9.64 5.48 -8.53
C LEU A 95 -9.12 4.23 -7.82
N MET A 96 -9.19 3.06 -8.44
CA MET A 96 -8.64 1.83 -7.87
C MET A 96 -7.10 1.86 -7.78
N ALA A 97 -6.41 2.36 -8.80
CA ALA A 97 -4.95 2.54 -8.74
C ALA A 97 -4.52 3.55 -7.65
N ALA A 98 -5.26 4.65 -7.48
CA ALA A 98 -5.01 5.62 -6.41
C ALA A 98 -5.32 5.05 -5.01
N LEU A 99 -6.37 4.22 -4.87
CA LEU A 99 -6.71 3.53 -3.63
C LEU A 99 -5.66 2.46 -3.27
N GLN A 100 -5.16 1.70 -4.24
CA GLN A 100 -4.04 0.76 -4.03
C GLN A 100 -2.78 1.48 -3.55
N ALA A 101 -2.45 2.65 -4.11
CA ALA A 101 -1.35 3.48 -3.61
C ALA A 101 -1.59 4.02 -2.19
N CYS A 102 -2.85 4.22 -1.78
CA CYS A 102 -3.20 4.58 -0.40
C CYS A 102 -3.04 3.41 0.58
N MET A 103 -3.40 2.19 0.16
CA MET A 103 -3.32 0.97 0.97
C MET A 103 -1.90 0.39 1.08
N ALA A 104 -0.93 0.91 0.31
CA ALA A 104 0.47 0.50 0.32
C ALA A 104 1.27 1.01 1.54
N ILE A 105 0.67 0.95 2.74
CA ILE A 105 1.33 1.30 4.02
C ILE A 105 2.25 0.15 4.43
N SER A 106 3.46 0.16 3.87
CA SER A 106 4.58 -0.71 4.25
C SER A 106 5.02 -0.42 5.69
N GLY A 107 4.31 -1.01 6.65
CA GLY A 107 4.57 -0.87 8.08
C GLY A 107 3.45 -1.36 9.00
N LEU A 108 2.19 -1.46 8.53
CA LEU A 108 1.06 -1.93 9.35
C LEU A 108 0.93 -3.46 9.43
N ASN A 109 1.40 -4.18 8.40
CA ASN A 109 1.77 -5.58 8.58
C ASN A 109 3.07 -5.59 9.39
N GLY A 110 2.96 -5.90 10.68
CA GLY A 110 4.13 -6.09 11.54
C GLY A 110 5.06 -7.13 10.91
N VAL A 111 6.26 -6.70 10.52
CA VAL A 111 7.32 -7.61 10.10
C VAL A 111 7.56 -8.52 11.30
N ALA A 112 7.19 -9.80 11.17
CA ALA A 112 7.41 -10.79 12.20
C ALA A 112 8.92 -10.80 12.49
N GLN A 113 9.29 -10.25 13.65
CA GLN A 113 10.68 -9.91 13.93
C GLN A 113 11.46 -11.23 14.03
N GLN A 114 12.21 -11.54 12.98
CA GLN A 114 12.90 -12.82 12.84
C GLN A 114 14.12 -12.79 13.77
N HIS A 115 13.86 -13.09 15.05
CA HIS A 115 14.87 -13.15 16.08
C HIS A 115 15.85 -14.30 15.77
N ASP A 116 17.09 -13.97 15.44
CA ASP A 116 18.17 -14.94 15.30
C ASP A 116 18.53 -15.52 16.67
N TYR A 117 17.92 -16.65 17.01
CA TYR A 117 18.22 -17.41 18.21
C TYR A 117 19.57 -18.12 18.05
N ILE A 118 20.52 -17.82 18.93
CA ILE A 118 21.79 -18.55 19.00
C ILE A 118 21.55 -19.92 19.67
N THR A 119 21.61 -20.99 18.89
CA THR A 119 21.50 -22.36 19.39
C THR A 119 22.75 -22.75 20.20
N ILE A 120 22.68 -22.59 21.52
CA ILE A 120 23.79 -22.98 22.42
C ILE A 120 23.83 -24.51 22.54
N HIS A 121 24.69 -25.14 21.75
CA HIS A 121 25.02 -26.55 21.91
C HIS A 121 25.83 -26.76 23.20
N LYS A 122 25.22 -27.42 24.19
CA LYS A 122 25.85 -27.71 25.49
C LYS A 122 26.87 -28.85 25.34
N SER A 123 28.16 -28.52 25.34
CA SER A 123 29.26 -29.47 25.19
C SER A 123 29.72 -30.06 26.53
N GLY A 124 29.64 -31.39 26.68
CA GLY A 124 30.06 -32.14 27.88
C GLY A 124 28.97 -32.25 28.97
N THR A 125 28.83 -33.37 29.67
CA THR A 125 29.60 -34.63 29.65
C THR A 125 28.69 -35.82 30.08
N GLU A 126 28.82 -36.95 29.36
CA GLU A 126 28.44 -38.36 29.65
C GLU A 126 27.11 -38.71 30.37
N GLU A 127 26.22 -39.60 29.84
CA GLU A 127 26.12 -40.16 28.47
C GLU A 127 24.67 -40.19 27.91
N GLU A 128 23.81 -41.23 27.91
CA GLU A 128 23.82 -42.63 28.41
C GLU A 128 22.84 -43.51 27.56
N ALA A 129 22.61 -44.78 27.91
CA ALA A 129 21.93 -45.80 27.09
C ALA A 129 20.46 -45.50 26.66
N GLY A 130 20.03 -46.07 25.51
CA GLY A 130 18.62 -45.96 25.10
C GLY A 130 18.13 -46.56 23.75
N THR A 131 18.99 -47.04 22.85
CA THR A 131 18.69 -47.87 21.65
C THR A 131 17.41 -47.63 20.81
N ALA A 132 17.57 -47.19 19.54
CA ALA A 132 16.62 -47.50 18.47
C ALA A 132 17.34 -47.66 17.10
N LYS A 133 17.13 -48.78 16.40
CA LYS A 133 17.86 -49.12 15.16
C LYS A 133 17.22 -48.54 13.88
N ARG A 134 18.04 -47.97 12.99
CA ARG A 134 17.74 -47.74 11.57
C ARG A 134 19.05 -47.69 10.77
N GLY A 135 19.36 -48.61 9.86
CA GLY A 135 18.68 -49.86 9.52
C GLY A 135 19.19 -50.39 8.17
N GLU A 136 19.70 -51.62 8.14
CA GLU A 136 20.26 -52.22 6.92
C GLU A 136 19.30 -53.19 6.24
N ARG A 137 19.49 -53.39 4.93
CA ARG A 137 18.59 -54.15 4.05
C ARG A 137 19.36 -55.29 3.38
N ARG A 138 18.83 -56.52 3.47
CA ARG A 138 18.41 -57.35 2.32
C ARG A 138 17.85 -58.69 2.80
N ALA A 139 17.10 -59.34 1.91
CA ALA A 139 16.69 -60.73 2.03
C ALA A 139 17.29 -61.51 0.86
N ALA A 140 17.83 -62.69 1.15
CA ALA A 140 18.10 -63.83 0.28
C ALA A 140 18.62 -64.97 1.18
#